data_AF-A0AAD8UJP7-F1
#
_entry.id   AF-A0AAD8UJP7-F1
#
_cell.length_a   1.000
_cell.length_b   1.000
_cell.length_c   1.000
_cell.angle_alpha   90.00
_cell.angle_beta   90.00
_cell.angle_gamma   90.00
#
_symmetry.space_group_name_H-M   'P 1'
#
loop_
_entity.id
_entity.type
_entity.pdbx_description
1 polymer ?
#
loop_
_entity_poly.entity_id
_entity_poly.type
_entity_poly.pdbx_seq_one_letter_code
_entity_poly.pdbx_strand_id
1 'polypeptide(L)'
;MLCAHLISMLLSPFRPCEGIPTFQEEYRGTYAPNFIEAWHGPQIVAPDTPYVAAAGKNSLYFIDSRFDSDVAEHIKTQIERATVVVGPEEVIAIDEIEATAEVRNSVTGETVFVFDSAYARVLFARGINRRNPKIQLPELELAGDWLVTYESGLAAKREDRQTGGERNSDSWSHNS
;
A
#
# COMPACT_ATOMS: atom_id res chain seq x y z
N MET A 1 -21.58 -7.00 36.35
CA MET A 1 -21.49 -7.49 34.96
C MET A 1 -20.67 -6.48 34.18
N LEU A 2 -19.38 -6.73 34.00
CA LEU A 2 -18.41 -5.74 33.51
C LEU A 2 -17.43 -6.44 32.56
N CYS A 3 -17.95 -7.08 31.52
CA CYS A 3 -17.15 -7.82 30.53
C CYS A 3 -17.73 -7.70 29.09
N ALA A 4 -18.43 -6.60 28.78
CA ALA A 4 -18.96 -6.39 27.43
C ALA A 4 -18.32 -5.19 26.69
N HIS A 5 -17.56 -4.34 27.35
CA HIS A 5 -16.93 -3.17 26.71
C HIS A 5 -15.49 -3.42 26.22
N LEU A 6 -14.83 -4.49 26.67
CA LEU A 6 -13.48 -4.85 26.23
C LEU A 6 -13.45 -5.68 24.93
N ILE A 7 -14.60 -6.17 24.46
CA ILE A 7 -14.67 -7.09 23.30
C ILE A 7 -14.95 -6.34 21.99
N SER A 8 -15.52 -5.13 22.03
CA SER A 8 -15.87 -4.39 20.80
C SER A 8 -14.71 -3.63 20.15
N MET A 9 -13.61 -3.35 20.87
CA MET A 9 -12.41 -2.72 20.28
C MET A 9 -11.49 -3.73 19.55
N LEU A 10 -11.85 -5.01 19.53
CA LEU A 10 -11.03 -6.11 18.99
C LEU A 10 -11.30 -6.45 17.52
N LEU A 11 -12.15 -5.69 16.82
CA LEU A 11 -12.68 -6.10 15.51
C LEU A 11 -11.97 -5.50 14.29
N SER A 12 -11.12 -4.48 14.46
CA SER A 12 -10.20 -4.07 13.39
C SER A 12 -9.11 -3.17 13.95
N PRO A 13 -7.81 -3.54 13.85
CA PRO A 13 -6.72 -2.67 14.29
C PRO A 13 -6.65 -1.36 13.48
N PHE A 14 -7.37 -1.29 12.36
CA PHE A 14 -7.47 -0.13 11.49
C PHE A 14 -8.73 0.74 11.71
N ARG A 15 -9.65 0.37 12.61
CA ARG A 15 -10.88 1.16 12.88
C ARG A 15 -10.74 1.96 14.18
N PRO A 16 -10.73 3.30 14.12
CA PRO A 16 -10.83 4.11 15.32
C PRO A 16 -12.27 4.34 15.77
N CYS A 17 -12.34 4.63 17.06
CA CYS A 17 -13.28 5.44 17.86
C CYS A 17 -14.56 5.99 17.17
N GLU A 18 -15.66 6.00 17.93
CA GLU A 18 -16.97 6.57 17.55
C GLU A 18 -16.83 7.89 16.77
N GLY A 19 -17.51 8.00 15.62
CA GLY A 19 -17.48 9.19 14.76
C GLY A 19 -17.12 8.89 13.30
N ILE A 20 -17.16 9.93 12.47
CA ILE A 20 -16.78 9.87 11.05
C ILE A 20 -15.25 9.98 10.96
N PRO A 21 -14.57 9.07 10.23
CA PRO A 21 -13.14 9.15 9.98
C PRO A 21 -12.71 10.47 9.34
N THR A 22 -11.51 10.94 9.70
CA THR A 22 -10.88 12.08 9.03
C THR A 22 -9.58 11.66 8.37
N PHE A 23 -9.28 12.23 7.21
CA PHE A 23 -8.11 11.90 6.42
C PHE A 23 -7.33 13.16 6.05
N GLN A 24 -6.06 12.96 5.65
CA GLN A 24 -5.28 13.99 4.97
C GLN A 24 -5.73 14.10 3.50
N GLU A 25 -6.82 14.84 3.30
CA GLU A 25 -7.47 15.02 2.00
C GLU A 25 -6.55 15.70 0.96
N GLU A 26 -5.51 16.42 1.38
CA GLU A 26 -4.51 17.00 0.48
C GLU A 26 -3.76 15.96 -0.36
N TYR A 27 -3.70 14.72 0.12
CA TYR A 27 -3.11 13.61 -0.62
C TYR A 27 -4.16 12.81 -1.40
N ARG A 28 -5.45 13.16 -1.34
CA ARG A 28 -6.55 12.47 -2.04
C ARG A 28 -6.98 13.24 -3.29
N GLY A 29 -7.16 12.54 -4.41
CA GLY A 29 -7.65 13.13 -5.66
C GLY A 29 -6.56 13.74 -6.54
N THR A 30 -6.35 15.05 -6.46
CA THR A 30 -5.44 15.80 -7.38
C THR A 30 -3.96 15.68 -7.04
N TYR A 31 -3.64 14.95 -5.95
CA TYR A 31 -2.28 14.67 -5.55
C TYR A 31 -1.53 13.88 -6.63
N ALA A 32 -0.33 14.37 -6.98
CA ALA A 32 0.59 13.68 -7.87
C ALA A 32 1.64 12.95 -7.02
N PRO A 33 1.52 11.62 -6.84
CA PRO A 33 2.44 10.87 -6.00
C PRO A 33 3.80 10.66 -6.68
N ASN A 34 4.82 10.49 -5.84
CA ASN A 34 6.14 10.10 -6.29
C ASN A 34 6.19 8.58 -6.53
N PHE A 35 6.89 8.18 -7.58
CA PHE A 35 7.21 6.79 -7.87
C PHE A 35 8.72 6.61 -7.98
N ILE A 36 9.20 5.47 -7.52
CA ILE A 36 10.58 5.02 -7.69
C ILE A 36 10.62 3.74 -8.52
N GLU A 37 11.74 3.50 -9.19
CA GLU A 37 12.01 2.21 -9.84
C GLU A 37 12.56 1.25 -8.78
N ALA A 38 11.72 0.32 -8.31
CA ALA A 38 12.12 -0.74 -7.40
C ALA A 38 12.49 -2.01 -8.19
N TRP A 39 13.07 -3.01 -7.52
CA TRP A 39 13.54 -4.24 -8.15
C TRP A 39 12.46 -5.04 -8.91
N HIS A 40 11.19 -4.83 -8.57
CA HIS A 40 10.00 -5.48 -9.14
C HIS A 40 9.18 -4.53 -10.03
N GLY A 41 9.79 -3.42 -10.44
CA GLY A 41 9.19 -2.36 -11.24
C GLY A 41 8.79 -1.13 -10.42
N PRO A 42 7.92 -0.27 -10.99
CA PRO A 42 7.51 0.97 -10.35
C PRO A 42 6.78 0.77 -9.02
N GLN A 43 7.18 1.55 -8.03
CA GLN A 43 6.62 1.54 -6.68
C GLN A 43 6.31 2.96 -6.22
N ILE A 44 5.08 3.19 -5.77
CA ILE A 44 4.65 4.46 -5.18
C ILE A 44 5.36 4.68 -3.84
N VAL A 45 5.69 5.93 -3.56
CA VAL A 45 6.27 6.38 -2.30
C VAL A 45 5.21 7.17 -1.54
N ALA A 46 4.96 6.79 -0.29
CA ALA A 46 4.07 7.53 0.57
C ALA A 46 4.65 8.92 0.92
N PRO A 47 3.81 9.95 1.12
CA PRO A 47 4.26 11.21 1.69
C PRO A 47 4.91 11.01 3.08
N ASP A 48 5.73 11.99 3.48
CA ASP A 48 6.37 12.03 4.79
C ASP A 48 5.39 12.48 5.88
N THR A 49 4.48 11.56 6.22
CA THR A 49 3.40 11.73 7.20
C THR A 49 3.03 10.38 7.79
N PRO A 50 2.71 10.28 9.09
CA PRO A 50 2.30 9.01 9.69
C PRO A 50 0.90 8.56 9.21
N TYR A 51 0.13 9.46 8.59
CA TYR A 51 -1.27 9.21 8.24
C TYR A 51 -1.50 8.67 6.82
N VAL A 52 -0.44 8.42 6.06
CA VAL A 52 -0.53 7.88 4.70
C VAL A 52 0.54 6.83 4.50
N ALA A 53 0.14 5.62 4.14
CA ALA A 53 0.99 4.45 3.95
C ALA A 53 1.01 3.99 2.49
N ALA A 54 2.16 3.56 1.99
CA ALA A 54 2.23 2.88 0.70
C ALA A 54 1.62 1.49 0.81
N ALA A 55 0.57 1.21 0.03
CA ALA A 55 -0.28 0.03 0.19
C ALA A 55 -0.28 -0.92 -1.03
N GLY A 56 0.76 -0.81 -1.86
CA GLY A 56 0.93 -1.60 -3.09
C GLY A 56 1.76 -0.83 -4.10
N LYS A 57 1.79 -1.26 -5.37
CA LYS A 57 2.61 -0.64 -6.41
C LYS A 57 2.23 0.82 -6.71
N ASN A 58 0.95 1.14 -6.65
CA ASN A 58 0.41 2.44 -7.04
C ASN A 58 -0.75 2.91 -6.16
N SER A 59 -0.87 2.39 -4.94
CA SER A 59 -1.96 2.73 -4.02
C SER A 59 -1.43 3.26 -2.71
N LEU A 60 -2.11 4.25 -2.14
CA LEU A 60 -1.88 4.76 -0.79
C LEU A 60 -3.07 4.40 0.10
N TYR A 61 -2.77 3.95 1.32
CA TYR A 61 -3.73 3.73 2.37
C TYR A 61 -3.71 4.92 3.34
N PHE A 62 -4.89 5.48 3.59
CA PHE A 62 -5.11 6.64 4.44
C PHE A 62 -5.46 6.16 5.83
N ILE A 63 -4.66 6.53 6.81
CA ILE A 63 -4.87 6.22 8.23
C ILE A 63 -5.62 7.41 8.83
N ASP A 64 -6.58 7.10 9.71
CA ASP A 64 -7.42 8.12 10.32
C ASP A 64 -6.59 9.12 11.11
N SER A 65 -6.72 10.41 10.80
CA SER A 65 -5.97 11.48 11.44
C SER A 65 -6.38 11.75 12.89
N ARG A 66 -7.43 11.09 13.39
CA ARG A 66 -7.81 11.09 14.81
C ARG A 66 -6.88 10.22 15.67
N PHE A 67 -6.09 9.33 15.08
CA PHE A 67 -5.07 8.61 15.82
C PHE A 67 -3.93 9.54 16.25
N ASP A 68 -3.38 9.28 17.43
CA ASP A 68 -2.09 9.86 17.83
C ASP A 68 -1.03 9.49 16.79
N SER A 69 -0.08 10.40 16.54
CA SER A 69 0.94 10.24 15.50
C SER A 69 1.72 8.93 15.65
N ASP A 70 2.04 8.54 16.88
CA ASP A 70 2.81 7.33 17.17
C ASP A 70 2.02 6.06 16.82
N VAL A 71 0.71 6.09 17.05
CA VAL A 71 -0.20 5.00 16.68
C VAL A 71 -0.34 4.92 15.17
N ALA A 72 -0.50 6.07 14.50
CA ALA A 72 -0.59 6.12 13.05
C ALA A 72 0.70 5.65 12.37
N GLU A 73 1.87 6.05 12.89
CA GLU A 73 3.18 5.62 12.39
C GLU A 73 3.38 4.10 12.54
N HIS A 74 2.91 3.54 13.67
CA HIS A 74 2.93 2.11 13.89
C HIS A 74 2.03 1.37 12.89
N ILE A 75 0.80 1.85 12.69
CA ILE A 75 -0.13 1.31 11.67
C ILE A 75 0.51 1.38 10.28
N LYS A 76 1.08 2.54 9.92
CA LYS A 76 1.78 2.76 8.65
C LYS A 76 2.88 1.73 8.43
N THR A 77 3.72 1.52 9.43
CA THR A 77 4.79 0.52 9.38
C THR A 77 4.26 -0.88 9.11
N GLN A 78 3.20 -1.31 9.82
CA GLN A 78 2.59 -2.63 9.60
C GLN A 78 2.03 -2.78 8.17
N ILE A 79 1.39 -1.74 7.63
CA ILE A 79 0.87 -1.74 6.26
C ILE A 79 2.02 -1.82 5.26
N GLU A 80 2.97 -0.88 5.32
CA GLU A 80 4.05 -0.77 4.34
C GLU A 80 4.90 -2.04 4.29
N ARG A 81 5.21 -2.64 5.44
CA ARG A 81 5.92 -3.93 5.50
C ARG A 81 5.16 -5.09 4.88
N ALA A 82 3.83 -5.05 4.88
CA ALA A 82 2.99 -6.09 4.28
C ALA A 82 2.78 -5.92 2.77
N THR A 83 2.82 -4.68 2.27
CA THR A 83 2.35 -4.36 0.91
C THR A 83 3.41 -3.77 0.00
N VAL A 84 4.36 -3.00 0.53
CA VAL A 84 5.52 -2.57 -0.24
C VAL A 84 6.41 -3.79 -0.32
N VAL A 85 6.69 -4.21 -1.55
CA VAL A 85 7.41 -5.45 -1.81
C VAL A 85 8.76 -5.38 -1.08
N VAL A 86 8.85 -6.24 -0.07
CA VAL A 86 10.03 -6.63 0.69
C VAL A 86 11.19 -6.84 -0.30
N GLY A 87 12.42 -6.44 0.03
CA GLY A 87 13.57 -6.44 -0.89
C GLY A 87 13.80 -7.78 -1.63
N PRO A 88 14.72 -7.86 -2.61
CA PRO A 88 14.92 -9.08 -3.42
C PRO A 88 15.28 -10.32 -2.58
N GLU A 89 15.78 -10.12 -1.37
CA GLU A 89 16.16 -11.19 -0.43
C GLU A 89 15.17 -11.29 0.74
N GLU A 90 13.99 -10.73 0.65
CA GLU A 90 13.15 -10.46 1.80
C GLU A 90 11.76 -11.09 1.53
N VAL A 91 11.28 -11.93 2.45
CA VAL A 91 10.04 -12.72 2.25
C VAL A 91 9.14 -12.64 3.46
N ILE A 92 7.83 -12.61 3.22
CA ILE A 92 6.82 -12.70 4.29
C ILE A 92 6.59 -14.18 4.59
N ALA A 93 6.98 -14.60 5.80
CA ALA A 93 6.61 -15.89 6.35
C ALA A 93 5.34 -15.73 7.20
N ILE A 94 4.36 -16.59 6.96
CA ILE A 94 3.06 -16.55 7.65
C ILE A 94 2.90 -17.89 8.38
N ASP A 95 2.63 -17.84 9.68
CA ASP A 95 2.16 -19.00 10.42
C ASP A 95 0.63 -19.00 10.42
N GLU A 96 0.03 -19.94 9.71
CA GLU A 96 -1.43 -20.01 9.57
C GLU A 96 -2.13 -20.72 10.74
N ILE A 97 -1.37 -21.33 11.66
CA ILE A 97 -1.90 -21.95 12.87
C ILE A 97 -2.02 -20.90 13.96
N GLU A 98 -0.97 -20.10 14.15
CA GLU A 98 -0.94 -19.02 15.14
C GLU A 98 -1.54 -17.70 14.62
N ALA A 99 -1.72 -17.62 13.30
CA ALA A 99 -2.12 -16.42 12.59
C ALA A 99 -1.17 -15.24 12.88
N THR A 100 0.12 -15.51 12.75
CA THR A 100 1.21 -14.54 12.88
C THR A 100 1.95 -14.42 11.55
N ALA A 101 2.74 -13.36 11.41
CA ALA A 101 3.58 -13.17 10.24
C ALA A 101 4.87 -12.48 10.63
N GLU A 102 5.92 -12.72 9.85
CA GLU A 102 7.21 -12.06 9.96
C GLU A 102 7.82 -11.83 8.57
N VAL A 103 8.68 -10.83 8.47
CA VAL A 103 9.58 -10.66 7.34
C VAL A 103 10.90 -11.31 7.68
N ARG A 104 11.41 -12.13 6.76
CA ARG A 104 12.70 -12.79 6.88
C ARG A 104 13.60 -12.46 5.71
N ASN A 105 14.90 -12.37 5.97
CA ASN A 105 15.86 -12.47 4.90
C ASN A 105 15.90 -13.93 4.41
N SER A 106 15.69 -14.15 3.12
CA SER A 106 15.62 -15.47 2.49
C SER A 106 16.99 -16.13 2.31
N VAL A 107 18.07 -15.36 2.37
CA VAL A 107 19.46 -15.84 2.29
C VAL A 107 19.98 -16.25 3.67
N THR A 108 19.82 -15.40 4.69
CA THR A 108 20.33 -15.67 6.04
C THR A 108 19.34 -16.40 6.94
N GLY A 109 18.04 -16.33 6.61
CA GLY A 109 16.96 -16.87 7.43
C GLY A 109 16.60 -16.01 8.65
N GLU A 110 17.26 -14.86 8.85
CA GLU A 110 17.05 -13.96 9.99
C GLU A 110 15.73 -13.20 9.87
N THR A 111 15.05 -13.04 11.00
CA THR A 111 13.83 -12.22 11.10
C THR A 111 14.22 -10.73 11.09
N VAL A 112 13.69 -10.00 10.11
CA VAL A 112 13.92 -8.56 9.91
C VAL A 112 12.79 -7.73 10.52
N PHE A 113 11.58 -8.28 10.56
CA PHE A 113 10.40 -7.62 11.12
C PHE A 113 9.38 -8.64 11.60
N VAL A 114 8.72 -8.37 12.72
CA VAL A 114 7.61 -9.19 13.23
C VAL A 114 6.35 -8.37 13.17
N PHE A 115 5.31 -8.89 12.52
CA PHE A 115 4.02 -8.21 12.51
C PHE A 115 3.32 -8.40 13.84
N ASP A 116 2.66 -7.35 14.29
CA ASP A 116 1.75 -7.45 15.43
C ASP A 116 0.63 -8.44 15.10
N SER A 117 0.34 -9.38 16.00
CA SER A 117 -0.61 -10.47 15.72
C SER A 117 -1.99 -9.97 15.28
N ALA A 118 -2.47 -8.86 15.84
CA ALA A 118 -3.74 -8.25 15.43
C ALA A 118 -3.72 -7.76 13.96
N TYR A 119 -2.61 -7.18 13.52
CA TYR A 119 -2.42 -6.69 12.15
C TYR A 119 -2.18 -7.85 11.19
N ALA A 120 -1.35 -8.83 11.57
CA ALA A 120 -1.10 -10.02 10.76
C ALA A 120 -2.40 -10.77 10.41
N ARG A 121 -3.28 -10.95 11.40
CA ARG A 121 -4.59 -11.59 11.23
C ARG A 121 -5.47 -10.89 10.22
N VAL A 122 -5.32 -9.58 10.06
CA VAL A 122 -6.16 -8.77 9.19
C VAL A 122 -5.53 -8.60 7.81
N LEU A 123 -4.24 -8.25 7.76
CA LEU A 123 -3.48 -8.06 6.51
C LEU A 123 -3.33 -9.37 5.72
N PHE A 124 -3.20 -10.50 6.42
CA PHE A 124 -3.01 -11.82 5.79
C PHE A 124 -4.21 -12.75 5.93
N ALA A 125 -5.38 -12.23 6.37
CA ALA A 125 -6.61 -12.99 6.62
C ALA A 125 -6.94 -13.97 5.48
N ARG A 126 -6.95 -13.48 4.25
CA ARG A 126 -7.25 -14.28 3.05
C ARG A 126 -6.26 -15.43 2.83
N GLY A 127 -4.97 -15.18 3.05
CA GLY A 127 -3.93 -16.19 2.92
C GLY A 127 -4.04 -17.27 3.99
N ILE A 128 -4.26 -16.84 5.23
CA ILE A 128 -4.43 -17.70 6.40
C ILE A 128 -5.71 -18.55 6.25
N ASN A 129 -6.85 -17.94 5.94
CA ASN A 129 -8.13 -18.64 5.72
C ASN A 129 -8.03 -19.69 4.61
N ARG A 130 -7.32 -19.39 3.51
CA ARG A 130 -7.15 -20.35 2.42
C ARG A 130 -6.39 -21.60 2.85
N ARG A 131 -5.40 -21.46 3.73
CA ARG A 131 -4.54 -22.57 4.19
C ARG A 131 -5.07 -23.25 5.45
N ASN A 132 -5.80 -22.52 6.28
CA ASN A 132 -6.46 -22.99 7.48
C ASN A 132 -7.94 -22.52 7.53
N PRO A 133 -8.86 -23.17 6.79
CA PRO A 133 -10.25 -22.71 6.66
C PRO A 133 -11.07 -22.71 7.96
N LYS A 134 -10.58 -23.35 9.02
CA LYS A 134 -11.28 -23.45 10.31
C LYS A 134 -11.18 -22.16 11.13
N ILE A 135 -10.18 -21.32 10.88
CA ILE A 135 -9.92 -20.11 11.69
C ILE A 135 -10.88 -18.96 11.37
N GLN A 136 -11.34 -18.87 10.11
CA GLN A 136 -12.35 -17.92 9.64
C GLN A 136 -12.06 -16.46 10.07
N LEU A 137 -10.85 -15.98 9.82
CA LEU A 137 -10.48 -14.59 10.07
C LEU A 137 -11.31 -13.65 9.19
N PRO A 138 -11.68 -12.47 9.70
CA PRO A 138 -12.38 -11.47 8.90
C PRO A 138 -11.46 -10.99 7.78
N GLU A 139 -11.87 -11.18 6.53
CA GLU A 139 -11.20 -10.61 5.37
C GLU A 139 -11.66 -9.16 5.20
N LEU A 140 -10.71 -8.22 5.17
CA LEU A 140 -11.02 -6.84 4.78
C LEU A 140 -11.46 -6.83 3.31
N GLU A 141 -12.69 -6.43 3.06
CA GLU A 141 -13.06 -5.98 1.71
C GLU A 141 -12.17 -4.80 1.32
N LEU A 142 -11.75 -4.78 0.05
CA LEU A 142 -10.88 -3.76 -0.55
C LEU A 142 -11.24 -2.40 0.02
N ALA A 143 -10.26 -1.76 0.66
CA ALA A 143 -10.42 -0.80 1.73
C ALA A 143 -11.12 0.52 1.35
N GLY A 144 -12.38 0.45 0.92
CA GLY A 144 -13.31 1.50 0.51
C GLY A 144 -12.69 2.87 0.31
N ASP A 145 -13.08 3.81 1.16
CA ASP A 145 -12.57 5.19 1.18
C ASP A 145 -11.20 5.31 1.87
N TRP A 146 -10.51 4.23 2.18
CA TRP A 146 -9.20 4.26 2.86
C TRP A 146 -8.07 4.00 1.87
N LEU A 147 -8.33 3.35 0.73
CA LEU A 147 -7.33 3.03 -0.28
C LEU A 147 -7.58 3.84 -1.55
N VAL A 148 -6.62 4.66 -1.93
CA VAL A 148 -6.65 5.42 -3.18
C VAL A 148 -5.60 4.87 -4.12
N THR A 149 -6.00 4.56 -5.34
CA THR A 149 -5.09 4.08 -6.40
C THR A 149 -4.81 5.23 -7.36
N TYR A 150 -3.53 5.42 -7.67
CA TYR A 150 -3.04 6.49 -8.54
C TYR A 150 -2.59 5.91 -9.87
N GLU A 151 -2.73 6.68 -10.93
CA GLU A 151 -2.13 6.34 -12.21
C GLU A 151 -0.61 6.44 -12.09
N SER A 152 0.11 5.36 -12.45
CA SER A 152 1.56 5.36 -12.46
C SER A 152 2.05 6.29 -13.58
N GLY A 153 2.57 7.47 -13.23
CA GLY A 153 3.05 8.50 -14.17
C GLY A 153 4.24 8.09 -15.07
N LEU A 154 4.69 6.84 -15.02
CA LEU A 154 5.75 6.32 -15.90
C LEU A 154 5.31 6.11 -17.35
N ALA A 155 4.03 6.34 -17.69
CA ALA A 155 3.59 6.45 -19.07
C ALA A 155 3.88 7.82 -19.72
N ALA A 156 4.26 8.86 -18.96
CA ALA A 156 4.39 10.24 -19.48
C ALA A 156 5.82 10.71 -19.78
N LYS A 157 6.81 9.81 -19.85
CA LYS A 157 8.20 10.14 -20.26
C LYS A 157 8.64 9.45 -21.56
N ARG A 158 7.72 9.37 -22.54
CA ARG A 158 8.05 9.04 -23.94
C ARG A 158 7.37 9.99 -24.92
N GLU A 159 7.54 11.29 -24.73
CA GLU A 159 7.42 12.23 -25.84
C GLU A 159 8.19 13.50 -25.52
N ASP A 160 9.52 13.42 -25.63
CA ASP A 160 10.38 14.59 -25.82
C ASP A 160 11.71 14.12 -26.44
N ARG A 161 11.63 13.65 -27.69
CA ARG A 161 12.76 13.69 -28.63
C ARG A 161 12.25 14.17 -29.98
N GLN A 162 12.31 15.49 -30.12
CA GLN A 162 12.66 16.23 -31.34
C GLN A 162 11.73 16.06 -32.55
N THR A 163 10.64 16.83 -32.53
CA THR A 163 10.23 17.58 -33.72
C THR A 163 11.24 18.71 -33.97
N GLY A 164 12.27 18.42 -34.76
CA GLY A 164 13.22 19.41 -35.30
C GLY A 164 13.27 19.24 -36.81
N GLY A 165 12.67 20.19 -37.53
CA GLY A 165 12.31 20.02 -38.93
C GLY A 165 13.46 20.01 -39.93
N GLU A 166 13.14 19.50 -41.12
CA GLU A 166 13.77 19.92 -42.36
C GLU A 166 12.70 19.96 -43.46
N ARG A 167 12.44 21.18 -43.93
CA ARG A 167 11.73 21.46 -45.18
C ARG A 167 12.58 20.85 -46.30
N ASN A 168 12.05 19.85 -47.00
CA ASN A 168 12.53 19.56 -48.35
C ASN A 168 11.40 19.84 -49.34
N SER A 169 11.52 21.00 -49.97
CA SER A 169 10.82 21.43 -51.16
C SER A 169 11.16 20.52 -52.33
N ASP A 170 10.14 19.90 -52.92
CA ASP A 170 10.06 19.38 -54.30
C ASP A 170 8.65 18.75 -54.39
N SER A 171 7.81 18.91 -55.40
CA SER A 171 7.77 19.65 -56.66
C SER A 171 6.31 19.45 -57.13
N TRP A 172 5.70 20.41 -57.82
CA TRP A 172 4.65 20.18 -58.82
C TRP A 172 4.38 21.49 -59.56
N SER A 173 5.05 21.64 -60.71
CA SER A 173 4.69 22.55 -61.78
C SER A 173 4.11 21.70 -62.94
N HIS A 174 2.89 22.02 -63.34
CA HIS A 174 2.23 21.51 -64.56
C HIS A 174 2.57 22.38 -65.79
N ASN A 175 2.34 21.79 -66.97
CA ASN A 175 2.39 22.30 -68.35
C ASN A 175 3.79 22.41 -68.98
N SER A 176 4.01 21.89 -70.19
CA SER A 176 3.13 21.87 -71.38
C SER A 176 2.96 20.51 -72.05
#